data_AF-A0A5Y2S6R7-F1
#
_entry.id   AF-A0A5Y2S6R7-F1
#
_cell.length_a   1.000
_cell.length_b   1.000
_cell.length_c   1.000
_cell.angle_alpha   90.00
_cell.angle_beta   90.00
_cell.angle_gamma   90.00
#
_symmetry.space_group_name_H-M   'P 1'
#
loop_
_entity.id
_entity.type
_entity.pdbx_description
1 polymer ?
#
loop_
_entity_poly.entity_id
_entity_poly.type
_entity_poly.pdbx_seq_one_letter_code
_entity_poly.pdbx_strand_id
1 'polypeptide(L)'
;MTDKTPKKAAENLVNTQDALAKITDTARDSEPKSKALPQADALKARFKAGSIPLQTDFGDLIDLANIGRKAVGGAEGQTGPAQGFTLSESGCLELKLNEKMGMTVDGNGVGLNNDAWIKIMCDLHGAEAYIKGKGIAAFFATSFKIGYGVETIAYVYNRSGKYTLASKSDIMLGTSHPDKIFTIEDKISGNSAAVMIIWKGKDINTESRFSCKIITPYRGIGEAESVNFEIKSLND
;
A
#
# COMPACT_ATOMS: atom_id res chain seq x y z
N MET A 1 -48.91 19.26 41.42
CA MET A 1 -49.34 18.68 40.15
C MET A 1 -48.84 19.56 39.02
N THR A 2 -47.74 19.17 38.39
CA THR A 2 -47.47 19.33 36.95
C THR A 2 -46.32 18.37 36.67
N ASP A 3 -46.73 17.18 36.25
CA ASP A 3 -45.90 16.14 35.69
C ASP A 3 -45.30 16.63 34.36
N LYS A 4 -44.02 16.28 34.12
CA LYS A 4 -43.51 15.75 32.84
C LYS A 4 -41.98 15.61 32.88
N THR A 5 -41.59 14.38 33.25
CA THR A 5 -40.62 13.51 32.55
C THR A 5 -39.17 14.02 32.29
N PRO A 6 -38.14 13.26 32.71
CA PRO A 6 -36.74 13.64 32.54
C PRO A 6 -36.25 13.51 31.08
N LYS A 7 -35.57 14.54 30.57
CA LYS A 7 -34.83 14.49 29.29
C LYS A 7 -33.57 13.62 29.45
N LYS A 8 -33.64 12.46 28.82
CA LYS A 8 -32.57 11.47 28.68
C LYS A 8 -31.39 12.07 27.90
N ALA A 9 -30.17 11.84 28.39
CA ALA A 9 -28.93 12.14 27.68
C ALA A 9 -28.89 11.37 26.35
N ALA A 10 -28.60 12.09 25.26
CA ALA A 10 -28.34 11.48 23.96
C ALA A 10 -26.87 11.07 23.91
N GLU A 11 -26.60 9.85 24.35
CA GLU A 11 -25.36 9.14 24.01
C GLU A 11 -25.49 8.65 22.57
N ASN A 12 -24.84 9.34 21.63
CA ASN A 12 -24.60 8.81 20.28
C ASN A 12 -23.51 7.72 20.37
N LEU A 13 -23.90 6.55 20.85
CA LEU A 13 -23.14 5.32 20.60
C LEU A 13 -23.41 4.92 19.16
N VAL A 14 -22.42 5.14 18.29
CA VAL A 14 -22.40 4.56 16.94
C VAL A 14 -22.45 3.04 17.11
N ASN A 15 -23.60 2.46 16.79
CA ASN A 15 -23.83 1.02 16.83
C ASN A 15 -23.06 0.34 15.70
N THR A 16 -21.78 0.03 15.95
CA THR A 16 -20.91 -0.71 15.03
C THR A 16 -21.29 -2.20 14.95
N GLN A 17 -22.28 -2.68 15.72
CA GLN A 17 -22.69 -4.09 15.69
C GLN A 17 -23.70 -4.41 14.58
N ASP A 18 -24.49 -3.44 14.10
CA ASP A 18 -25.45 -3.68 13.01
C ASP A 18 -24.79 -3.77 11.62
N ALA A 19 -23.56 -3.27 11.47
CA ALA A 19 -22.76 -3.46 10.26
C ALA A 19 -22.01 -4.82 10.25
N LEU A 20 -21.91 -5.49 11.39
CA LEU A 20 -21.26 -6.81 11.51
C LEU A 20 -22.21 -7.97 11.17
N ALA A 21 -23.52 -7.74 11.17
CA ALA A 21 -24.55 -8.76 10.95
C ALA A 21 -24.82 -9.10 9.46
N LYS A 22 -24.11 -8.46 8.52
CA LYS A 22 -24.27 -8.71 7.07
C LYS A 22 -23.11 -9.43 6.40
N ILE A 23 -22.19 -9.99 7.19
CA ILE A 23 -21.30 -11.05 6.75
C ILE A 23 -21.90 -12.34 7.29
N THR A 24 -22.99 -12.80 6.69
CA THR A 24 -23.44 -14.17 6.90
C THR A 24 -22.33 -15.07 6.39
N ASP A 25 -21.56 -15.61 7.35
CA ASP A 25 -20.78 -16.83 7.24
C ASP A 25 -21.74 -17.92 6.78
N THR A 26 -21.96 -17.94 5.46
CA THR A 26 -22.73 -18.99 4.81
C THR A 26 -21.89 -20.22 5.05
N ALA A 27 -22.41 -21.14 5.86
CA ALA A 27 -21.77 -22.41 6.18
C ALA A 27 -21.01 -22.91 4.95
N ARG A 28 -19.68 -23.07 5.08
CA ARG A 28 -18.78 -23.57 4.03
C ARG A 28 -19.02 -25.06 3.75
N ASP A 29 -20.25 -25.54 3.88
CA ASP A 29 -20.69 -26.90 3.58
C ASP A 29 -20.69 -27.18 2.06
N SER A 30 -20.48 -26.15 1.24
CA SER A 30 -20.22 -26.23 -0.19
C SER A 30 -18.75 -26.07 -0.59
N GLU A 31 -17.79 -25.95 0.36
CA GLU A 31 -16.38 -26.11 0.00
C GLU A 31 -16.23 -27.51 -0.61
N PRO A 32 -15.73 -27.64 -1.85
CA PRO A 32 -15.46 -28.96 -2.40
C PRO A 32 -14.47 -29.62 -1.46
N LYS A 33 -14.90 -30.69 -0.78
CA LYS A 33 -14.00 -31.56 -0.03
C LYS A 33 -12.89 -31.94 -1.02
N SER A 34 -11.68 -31.47 -0.74
CA SER A 34 -10.51 -31.71 -1.57
C SER A 34 -10.28 -33.23 -1.64
N LYS A 35 -10.81 -33.88 -2.67
CA LYS A 35 -10.37 -35.22 -3.06
C LYS A 35 -8.90 -35.05 -3.45
N ALA A 36 -8.01 -35.75 -2.75
CA ALA A 36 -6.59 -35.75 -3.10
C ALA A 36 -6.43 -36.43 -4.47
N LEU A 37 -6.40 -35.62 -5.53
CA LEU A 37 -6.15 -36.11 -6.88
C LEU A 37 -4.68 -36.50 -7.03
N PRO A 38 -4.38 -37.54 -7.82
CA PRO A 38 -3.00 -37.91 -8.12
C PRO A 38 -2.28 -36.75 -8.83
N GLN A 39 -0.96 -36.65 -8.60
CA GLN A 39 -0.10 -35.76 -9.36
C GLN A 39 -0.15 -36.10 -10.86
N ALA A 40 0.05 -35.09 -11.72
CA ALA A 40 -0.05 -35.26 -13.17
C ALA A 40 0.88 -36.37 -13.71
N ASP A 41 2.09 -36.50 -13.16
CA ASP A 41 3.03 -37.53 -13.60
C ASP A 41 2.63 -38.94 -13.16
N ALA A 42 1.95 -39.09 -12.02
CA ALA A 42 1.39 -40.36 -11.59
C ALA A 42 0.26 -40.80 -12.53
N LEU A 43 -0.58 -39.87 -12.98
CA LEU A 43 -1.57 -40.11 -14.04
C LEU A 43 -0.87 -40.51 -15.35
N LYS A 44 0.13 -39.76 -15.83
CA LYS A 44 0.88 -40.12 -17.06
C LYS A 44 1.48 -41.53 -17.00
N ALA A 45 1.99 -41.95 -15.83
CA ALA A 45 2.54 -43.29 -15.65
C ALA A 45 1.49 -44.41 -15.78
N ARG A 46 0.23 -44.13 -15.45
CA ARG A 46 -0.90 -45.07 -15.61
C ARG A 46 -1.43 -45.08 -17.04
N PHE A 47 -1.33 -43.95 -17.75
CA PHE A 47 -1.73 -43.78 -19.15
C PHE A 47 -0.63 -44.09 -20.18
N LYS A 48 0.51 -44.67 -19.78
CA LYS A 48 1.62 -45.00 -20.69
C LYS A 48 1.29 -46.15 -21.63
N ALA A 49 2.01 -46.22 -22.75
CA ALA A 49 1.90 -47.33 -23.70
C ALA A 49 2.09 -48.70 -23.03
N GLY A 50 1.26 -49.67 -23.41
CA GLY A 50 1.26 -51.01 -22.83
C GLY A 50 0.55 -51.11 -21.45
N SER A 51 0.00 -50.02 -20.93
CA SER A 51 -0.85 -50.04 -19.73
C SER A 51 -2.32 -49.99 -20.10
N ILE A 52 -3.19 -50.56 -19.25
CA ILE A 52 -4.64 -50.47 -19.37
C ILE A 52 -5.13 -49.61 -18.18
N PRO A 53 -5.43 -48.31 -18.39
CA PRO A 53 -5.91 -47.43 -17.32
C PRO A 53 -7.25 -47.92 -16.75
N LEU A 54 -7.45 -47.70 -15.46
CA LEU A 54 -8.69 -48.07 -14.76
C LEU A 54 -9.74 -46.96 -14.90
N GLN A 55 -11.01 -47.29 -14.67
CA GLN A 55 -12.10 -46.30 -14.61
C GLN A 55 -11.79 -45.14 -13.64
N THR A 56 -11.15 -45.45 -12.50
CA THR A 56 -10.73 -44.43 -11.53
C THR A 56 -9.69 -43.47 -12.09
N ASP A 57 -8.80 -43.95 -12.97
CA ASP A 57 -7.78 -43.10 -13.60
C ASP A 57 -8.41 -42.11 -14.59
N PHE A 58 -9.42 -42.55 -15.34
CA PHE A 58 -10.21 -41.66 -16.19
C PHE A 58 -11.01 -40.65 -15.35
N GLY A 59 -11.62 -41.09 -14.25
CA GLY A 59 -12.32 -40.20 -13.32
C GLY A 59 -11.39 -39.11 -12.77
N ASP A 60 -10.21 -39.50 -12.30
CA ASP A 60 -9.21 -38.56 -11.78
C ASP A 60 -8.70 -37.58 -12.86
N LEU A 61 -8.51 -38.03 -14.11
CA LEU A 61 -8.15 -37.17 -15.23
C LEU A 61 -9.25 -36.13 -15.54
N ILE A 62 -10.51 -36.57 -15.57
CA ILE A 62 -11.66 -35.70 -15.83
C ILE A 62 -11.81 -34.68 -14.71
N ASP A 63 -11.72 -35.11 -13.45
CA ASP A 63 -11.79 -34.23 -12.29
C ASP A 63 -10.68 -33.17 -12.34
N LEU A 64 -9.44 -33.58 -12.63
CA LEU A 64 -8.29 -32.67 -12.76
C LEU A 64 -8.49 -31.64 -13.88
N ALA A 65 -8.93 -32.09 -15.06
CA ALA A 65 -9.21 -31.20 -16.19
C ALA A 65 -10.38 -30.24 -15.90
N ASN A 66 -11.41 -30.72 -15.21
CA ASN A 66 -12.57 -29.91 -14.81
C ASN A 66 -12.21 -28.83 -13.81
N ILE A 67 -11.32 -29.11 -12.84
CA ILE A 67 -10.79 -28.10 -11.91
C ILE A 67 -10.08 -26.99 -12.69
N GLY A 68 -9.21 -27.35 -13.63
CA GLY A 68 -8.52 -26.37 -14.50
C GLY A 68 -9.52 -25.49 -15.27
N ARG A 69 -10.51 -26.10 -15.94
CA ARG A 69 -11.59 -25.37 -16.64
C ARG A 69 -12.34 -24.43 -15.71
N LYS A 70 -12.75 -24.88 -14.53
CA LYS A 70 -13.47 -24.05 -13.55
C LYS A 70 -12.62 -22.88 -13.06
N ALA A 71 -11.33 -23.09 -12.80
CA ALA A 71 -10.42 -22.06 -12.31
C ALA A 71 -10.27 -20.88 -13.29
N VAL A 72 -10.28 -21.16 -14.59
CA VAL A 72 -10.21 -20.13 -15.64
C VAL A 72 -11.59 -19.71 -16.16
N GLY A 73 -12.68 -20.16 -15.53
CA GLY A 73 -14.03 -19.83 -15.94
C GLY A 73 -14.45 -20.40 -17.31
N GLY A 74 -13.90 -21.54 -17.69
CA GLY A 74 -14.18 -22.26 -18.92
C GLY A 74 -15.12 -23.47 -18.75
N ALA A 75 -15.75 -23.66 -17.59
CA ALA A 75 -16.78 -24.71 -17.43
C ALA A 75 -18.07 -24.35 -18.19
N GLU A 76 -18.97 -25.33 -18.35
CA GLU A 76 -20.27 -25.08 -18.99
C GLU A 76 -21.03 -23.95 -18.28
N GLY A 77 -21.58 -23.01 -19.06
CA GLY A 77 -22.27 -21.83 -18.55
C GLY A 77 -21.35 -20.70 -18.05
N GLN A 78 -20.03 -20.87 -18.04
CA GLN A 78 -19.08 -19.81 -17.71
C GLN A 78 -18.53 -19.16 -18.99
N THR A 79 -18.32 -17.85 -18.95
CA THR A 79 -17.90 -17.04 -20.12
C THR A 79 -16.49 -16.48 -19.96
N GLY A 80 -15.65 -17.12 -19.14
CA GLY A 80 -14.30 -16.68 -18.81
C GLY A 80 -14.08 -16.46 -17.31
N PRO A 81 -12.88 -16.00 -16.93
CA PRO A 81 -12.51 -15.80 -15.52
C PRO A 81 -13.47 -14.87 -14.76
N ALA A 82 -13.47 -15.00 -13.43
CA ALA A 82 -14.24 -14.11 -12.56
C ALA A 82 -13.77 -12.64 -12.66
N GLN A 83 -14.62 -11.72 -12.19
CA GLN A 83 -14.29 -10.30 -12.16
C GLN A 83 -12.98 -10.03 -11.39
N GLY A 84 -12.15 -9.15 -11.94
CA GLY A 84 -10.80 -8.88 -11.41
C GLY A 84 -9.71 -9.81 -11.94
N PHE A 85 -10.07 -10.80 -12.76
CA PHE A 85 -9.13 -11.70 -13.43
C PHE A 85 -9.29 -11.67 -14.96
N THR A 86 -8.24 -12.11 -15.66
CA THR A 86 -8.19 -12.32 -17.10
C THR A 86 -7.28 -13.50 -17.41
N LEU A 87 -7.27 -13.95 -18.66
CA LEU A 87 -6.23 -14.86 -19.16
C LEU A 87 -5.20 -14.07 -19.95
N SER A 88 -3.93 -14.44 -19.79
CA SER A 88 -2.83 -13.98 -20.65
C SER A 88 -2.97 -14.55 -22.06
N GLU A 89 -2.16 -14.06 -23.00
CA GLU A 89 -2.06 -14.65 -24.35
C GLU A 89 -1.62 -16.13 -24.33
N SER A 90 -0.88 -16.54 -23.30
CA SER A 90 -0.47 -17.93 -23.07
C SER A 90 -1.50 -18.78 -22.30
N GLY A 91 -2.65 -18.19 -21.95
CA GLY A 91 -3.73 -18.90 -21.23
C GLY A 91 -3.51 -19.03 -19.72
N CYS A 92 -2.59 -18.27 -19.13
CA CYS A 92 -2.38 -18.22 -17.69
C CYS A 92 -3.39 -17.28 -17.02
N LEU A 93 -3.88 -17.63 -15.83
CA LEU A 93 -4.74 -16.75 -15.05
C LEU A 93 -3.94 -15.58 -14.47
N GLU A 94 -4.40 -14.36 -14.73
CA GLU A 94 -3.76 -13.11 -14.29
C GLU A 94 -4.78 -12.13 -13.70
N LEU A 95 -4.28 -11.14 -12.96
CA LEU A 95 -5.10 -10.05 -12.44
C LEU A 95 -5.48 -9.09 -13.57
N LYS A 96 -6.77 -8.79 -13.68
CA LYS A 96 -7.27 -7.73 -14.55
C LYS A 96 -7.18 -6.40 -13.82
N LEU A 97 -6.07 -5.70 -14.00
CA LEU A 97 -5.86 -4.40 -13.37
C LEU A 97 -6.71 -3.30 -14.00
N ASN A 98 -7.17 -2.40 -13.14
CA ASN A 98 -7.64 -1.09 -13.56
C ASN A 98 -6.48 -0.10 -13.38
N GLU A 99 -5.63 0.02 -14.40
CA GLU A 99 -4.44 0.87 -14.38
C GLU A 99 -4.77 2.34 -14.05
N LYS A 100 -5.99 2.80 -14.38
CA LYS A 100 -6.46 4.16 -14.06
C LYS A 100 -6.62 4.41 -12.57
N MET A 101 -6.76 3.37 -11.76
CA MET A 101 -6.90 3.45 -10.30
C MET A 101 -5.56 3.40 -9.57
N GLY A 102 -4.44 3.48 -10.30
CA GLY A 102 -3.14 3.64 -9.67
C GLY A 102 -2.53 2.33 -9.14
N MET A 103 -3.04 1.18 -9.58
CA MET A 103 -2.49 -0.13 -9.22
C MET A 103 -1.48 -0.61 -10.26
N THR A 104 -0.51 -1.39 -9.83
CA THR A 104 0.48 -2.05 -10.68
C THR A 104 0.69 -3.50 -10.22
N VAL A 105 1.07 -4.37 -11.15
CA VAL A 105 1.52 -5.74 -10.88
C VAL A 105 2.85 -5.95 -11.55
N ASP A 106 3.79 -6.56 -10.83
CA ASP A 106 5.09 -6.98 -11.36
C ASP A 106 5.49 -8.36 -10.81
N GLY A 107 6.72 -8.79 -11.07
CA GLY A 107 7.24 -10.08 -10.59
C GLY A 107 7.30 -10.22 -9.06
N ASN A 108 7.10 -9.14 -8.30
CA ASN A 108 7.07 -9.12 -6.84
C ASN A 108 5.64 -9.03 -6.27
N GLY A 109 4.61 -8.94 -7.12
CA GLY A 109 3.20 -8.96 -6.70
C GLY A 109 2.41 -7.72 -7.10
N VAL A 110 1.43 -7.35 -6.29
CA VAL A 110 0.48 -6.25 -6.52
C VAL A 110 0.84 -5.06 -5.62
N GLY A 111 0.77 -3.83 -6.16
CA GLY A 111 1.01 -2.63 -5.37
C GLY A 111 0.39 -1.37 -5.96
N LEU A 112 0.64 -0.25 -5.29
CA LEU A 112 0.35 1.07 -5.83
C LEU A 112 1.47 1.49 -6.77
N ASN A 113 1.08 2.11 -7.88
CA ASN A 113 2.03 2.83 -8.71
C ASN A 113 2.54 4.08 -7.96
N ASN A 114 3.60 4.64 -8.51
CA ASN A 114 4.34 5.73 -7.87
C ASN A 114 3.51 7.01 -7.68
N ASP A 115 2.59 7.31 -8.59
CA ASP A 115 1.81 8.55 -8.58
C ASP A 115 0.64 8.46 -7.61
N ALA A 116 -0.05 7.32 -7.60
CA ALA A 116 -1.11 7.03 -6.64
C ALA A 116 -0.59 7.03 -5.21
N TRP A 117 0.59 6.44 -4.99
CA TRP A 117 1.24 6.48 -3.67
C TRP A 117 1.53 7.93 -3.22
N ILE A 118 2.07 8.78 -4.11
CA ILE A 118 2.33 10.20 -3.77
C ILE A 118 1.02 10.90 -3.41
N LYS A 119 -0.03 10.77 -4.22
CA LYS A 119 -1.34 11.42 -3.99
C LYS A 119 -1.95 11.00 -2.65
N ILE A 120 -1.96 9.70 -2.35
CA ILE A 120 -2.44 9.19 -1.06
C ILE A 120 -1.65 9.77 0.11
N MET A 121 -0.33 9.87 -0.01
CA MET A 121 0.50 10.46 1.04
C MET A 121 0.27 11.97 1.17
N CYS A 122 0.07 12.69 0.07
CA CYS A 122 -0.31 14.10 0.12
C CYS A 122 -1.65 14.27 0.83
N ASP A 123 -2.67 13.49 0.46
CA ASP A 123 -4.00 13.54 1.10
C ASP A 123 -3.91 13.22 2.59
N LEU A 124 -3.13 12.18 2.96
CA LEU A 124 -2.92 11.78 4.36
C LEU A 124 -2.35 12.92 5.21
N HIS A 125 -1.47 13.74 4.64
CA HIS A 125 -0.80 14.84 5.34
C HIS A 125 -1.43 16.21 5.10
N GLY A 126 -2.44 16.32 4.24
CA GLY A 126 -2.92 17.61 3.74
C GLY A 126 -1.82 18.41 3.04
N ALA A 127 -0.92 17.72 2.32
CA ALA A 127 0.24 18.34 1.70
C ALA A 127 -0.13 19.04 0.40
N GLU A 128 0.44 20.23 0.20
CA GLU A 128 0.29 21.06 -1.00
C GLU A 128 1.47 20.86 -1.97
N ALA A 129 2.60 20.41 -1.44
CA ALA A 129 3.81 20.14 -2.20
C ALA A 129 4.53 18.90 -1.69
N TYR A 130 5.42 18.35 -2.52
CA TYR A 130 6.20 17.17 -2.16
C TYR A 130 7.57 17.15 -2.82
N ILE A 131 8.44 16.32 -2.27
CA ILE A 131 9.68 15.87 -2.92
C ILE A 131 9.68 14.34 -2.94
N LYS A 132 10.33 13.79 -3.95
CA LYS A 132 10.62 12.35 -4.03
C LYS A 132 11.88 12.14 -4.84
N GLY A 133 12.83 11.42 -4.27
CA GLY A 133 14.06 11.09 -4.96
C GLY A 133 15.12 10.57 -4.00
N LYS A 134 16.17 9.96 -4.55
CA LYS A 134 17.36 9.54 -3.80
C LYS A 134 17.07 8.64 -2.60
N GLY A 135 15.93 7.94 -2.56
CA GLY A 135 15.52 7.06 -1.46
C GLY A 135 14.79 7.77 -0.33
N ILE A 136 14.30 8.99 -0.53
CA ILE A 136 13.42 9.67 0.42
C ILE A 136 12.21 10.30 -0.29
N ALA A 137 11.19 10.61 0.49
CA ALA A 137 10.08 11.47 0.08
C ALA A 137 9.76 12.42 1.22
N ALA A 138 9.31 13.63 0.93
CA ALA A 138 8.77 14.53 1.94
C ALA A 138 7.49 15.20 1.42
N PHE A 139 6.55 15.39 2.32
CA PHE A 139 5.23 15.96 2.05
C PHE A 139 5.06 17.21 2.90
N PHE A 140 4.74 18.33 2.27
CA PHE A 140 4.75 19.64 2.88
C PHE A 140 3.34 20.21 2.95
N ALA A 141 2.91 20.57 4.15
CA ALA A 141 1.63 21.23 4.40
C ALA A 141 1.89 22.60 5.00
N THR A 142 1.15 23.61 4.54
CA THR A 142 1.18 24.95 5.12
C THR A 142 -0.08 25.15 5.94
N SER A 143 0.08 25.73 7.13
CA SER A 143 -1.06 26.10 7.97
C SER A 143 -0.91 27.52 8.48
N PHE A 144 -2.04 28.22 8.59
CA PHE A 144 -2.10 29.51 9.27
C PHE A 144 -2.48 29.31 10.73
N LYS A 145 -1.65 29.81 11.65
CA LYS A 145 -1.89 29.77 13.09
C LYS A 145 -2.13 31.19 13.58
N ILE A 146 -3.31 31.43 14.16
CA ILE A 146 -3.62 32.70 14.82
C ILE A 146 -2.54 33.00 15.87
N GLY A 147 -1.88 34.16 15.75
CA GLY A 147 -0.80 34.61 16.65
C GLY A 147 0.63 34.26 16.23
N TYR A 148 0.84 33.30 15.33
CA TYR A 148 2.18 32.88 14.87
C TYR A 148 2.41 33.04 13.36
N GLY A 149 1.36 33.36 12.61
CA GLY A 149 1.41 33.52 11.16
C GLY A 149 1.42 32.17 10.46
N VAL A 150 2.16 32.09 9.35
CA VAL A 150 2.24 30.90 8.49
C VAL A 150 3.25 29.90 9.07
N GLU A 151 2.96 28.62 9.00
CA GLU A 151 3.84 27.52 9.41
C GLU A 151 3.84 26.43 8.34
N THR A 152 5.04 26.02 7.89
CA THR A 152 5.22 24.86 7.02
C THR A 152 5.67 23.66 7.84
N ILE A 153 5.01 22.53 7.61
CA ILE A 153 5.35 21.24 8.22
C ILE A 153 5.75 20.28 7.10
N ALA A 154 6.89 19.61 7.24
CA ALA A 154 7.30 18.53 6.35
C ALA A 154 7.24 17.17 7.07
N TYR A 155 6.65 16.18 6.42
CA TYR A 155 6.67 14.77 6.82
C TYR A 155 7.63 14.01 5.90
N VAL A 156 8.82 13.70 6.40
CA VAL A 156 9.90 13.03 5.66
C VAL A 156 9.86 11.53 5.92
N TYR A 157 9.72 10.77 4.84
CA TYR A 157 9.73 9.32 4.80
C TYR A 157 10.98 8.79 4.14
N ASN A 158 11.64 7.93 4.88
CA ASN A 158 12.85 7.25 4.46
C ASN A 158 12.48 5.96 3.73
N ARG A 159 13.05 5.76 2.53
CA ARG A 159 12.72 4.67 1.61
C ARG A 159 14.01 3.96 1.18
N SER A 160 13.85 2.75 0.66
CA SER A 160 14.98 1.99 0.08
C SER A 160 16.17 1.81 1.03
N GLY A 161 15.89 1.70 2.34
CA GLY A 161 16.91 1.52 3.37
C GLY A 161 17.83 2.72 3.63
N LYS A 162 17.48 3.92 3.16
CA LYS A 162 18.21 5.16 3.43
C LYS A 162 17.58 5.94 4.56
N TYR A 163 18.33 6.83 5.19
CA TYR A 163 17.87 7.61 6.35
C TYR A 163 18.23 9.07 6.20
N THR A 164 17.40 9.95 6.75
CA THR A 164 17.66 11.39 6.81
C THR A 164 18.35 11.73 8.12
N LEU A 165 19.45 12.47 8.06
CA LEU A 165 20.09 13.03 9.26
C LEU A 165 19.25 14.22 9.75
N ALA A 166 18.51 14.00 10.82
CA ALA A 166 17.49 14.92 11.32
C ALA A 166 18.07 16.00 12.25
N SER A 167 19.11 16.70 11.80
CA SER A 167 19.74 17.80 12.55
C SER A 167 19.33 19.16 11.96
N LYS A 168 19.32 20.21 12.80
CA LYS A 168 18.97 21.56 12.34
C LYS A 168 19.95 22.10 11.30
N SER A 169 21.25 21.81 11.44
CA SER A 169 22.28 22.29 10.50
C SER A 169 22.25 21.58 9.16
N ASP A 170 21.67 20.39 9.10
CA ASP A 170 21.70 19.54 7.89
C ASP A 170 20.43 19.61 7.08
N ILE A 171 19.40 20.33 7.56
CA ILE A 171 18.09 20.44 6.92
C ILE A 171 17.81 21.92 6.62
N MET A 172 17.34 22.18 5.40
CA MET A 172 16.92 23.51 4.97
C MET A 172 15.64 23.46 4.12
N LEU A 173 14.79 24.47 4.31
CA LEU A 173 13.73 24.83 3.37
C LEU A 173 14.12 26.19 2.77
N GLY A 174 14.38 26.22 1.46
CA GLY A 174 15.08 27.32 0.81
C GLY A 174 16.44 27.56 1.47
N THR A 175 16.57 28.68 2.18
CA THR A 175 17.77 29.06 2.94
C THR A 175 17.58 29.03 4.45
N SER A 176 16.46 28.48 4.94
CA SER A 176 16.08 28.54 6.35
C SER A 176 16.21 27.19 7.06
N HIS A 177 16.85 27.22 8.23
CA HIS A 177 16.90 26.10 9.15
C HIS A 177 15.55 25.88 9.85
N PRO A 178 15.23 24.65 10.26
CA PRO A 178 13.98 24.36 10.93
C PRO A 178 13.92 24.86 12.37
N ASP A 179 12.72 25.27 12.78
CA ASP A 179 12.40 25.64 14.16
C ASP A 179 12.35 24.42 15.07
N LYS A 180 11.73 23.32 14.59
CA LYS A 180 11.57 22.07 15.34
C LYS A 180 11.76 20.87 14.44
N ILE A 181 12.27 19.80 15.02
CA ILE A 181 12.43 18.48 14.39
C ILE A 181 11.93 17.45 15.40
N PHE A 182 11.10 16.52 14.93
CA PHE A 182 10.66 15.35 15.68
C PHE A 182 11.02 14.11 14.87
N THR A 183 11.66 13.13 15.51
CA THR A 183 12.13 11.91 14.87
C THR A 183 11.44 10.70 15.49
N ILE A 184 11.17 9.70 14.64
CA ILE A 184 10.97 8.33 15.10
C ILE A 184 12.28 7.61 14.80
N GLU A 185 13.08 7.37 15.83
CA GLU A 185 14.43 6.81 15.69
C GLU A 185 14.53 5.38 16.23
N ASP A 186 15.32 4.56 15.54
CA ASP A 186 15.84 3.34 16.12
C ASP A 186 16.87 3.70 17.19
N LYS A 187 16.62 3.26 18.43
CA LYS A 187 17.49 3.52 19.58
C LYS A 187 18.90 2.95 19.43
N ILE A 188 19.09 1.91 18.61
CA ILE A 188 20.38 1.24 18.47
C ILE A 188 21.26 1.95 17.44
N SER A 189 20.70 2.30 16.28
CA SER A 189 21.46 2.92 15.19
C SER A 189 21.39 4.45 15.13
N GLY A 190 20.48 5.09 15.88
CA GLY A 190 20.23 6.53 15.82
C GLY A 190 19.58 6.98 14.51
N ASN A 191 19.19 6.04 13.66
CA ASN A 191 18.62 6.32 12.35
C ASN A 191 17.11 6.61 12.48
N SER A 192 16.64 7.71 11.90
CA SER A 192 15.23 8.09 11.93
C SER A 192 14.44 7.40 10.83
N ALA A 193 13.38 6.64 11.12
CA ALA A 193 12.50 6.02 10.13
C ALA A 193 11.53 7.03 9.48
N ALA A 194 11.08 8.02 10.27
CA ALA A 194 10.28 9.13 9.81
C ALA A 194 10.66 10.39 10.59
N VAL A 195 10.58 11.56 9.94
CA VAL A 195 10.92 12.85 10.53
C VAL A 195 9.80 13.85 10.26
N MET A 196 9.36 14.56 11.28
CA MET A 196 8.50 15.73 11.15
C MET A 196 9.33 16.98 11.40
N ILE A 197 9.23 17.96 10.50
CA ILE A 197 10.04 19.17 10.55
C ILE A 197 9.12 20.38 10.43
N ILE A 198 9.39 21.42 11.22
CA ILE A 198 8.55 22.61 11.28
C ILE A 198 9.40 23.85 11.00
N TRP A 199 8.91 24.72 10.12
CA TRP A 199 9.40 26.08 9.89
C TRP A 199 8.27 27.09 10.12
N LYS A 200 8.49 28.02 11.02
CA LYS A 200 7.59 29.13 11.31
C LYS A 200 7.89 30.31 10.39
N GLY A 201 6.85 31.04 10.00
CA GLY A 201 6.93 32.14 9.05
C GLY A 201 7.29 31.72 7.63
N LYS A 202 7.18 30.43 7.30
CA LYS A 202 7.47 29.87 5.97
C LYS A 202 6.21 29.33 5.34
N ASP A 203 5.99 29.74 4.09
CA ASP A 203 4.93 29.23 3.21
C ASP A 203 5.59 28.38 2.14
N ILE A 204 5.19 27.10 2.05
CA ILE A 204 5.75 26.17 1.06
C ILE A 204 5.57 26.66 -0.37
N ASN A 205 4.51 27.41 -0.66
CA ASN A 205 4.21 27.90 -2.01
C ASN A 205 5.18 28.98 -2.49
N THR A 206 6.02 29.49 -1.59
CA THR A 206 7.08 30.46 -1.90
C THR A 206 8.47 29.85 -1.99
N GLU A 207 8.58 28.53 -1.75
CA GLU A 207 9.85 27.82 -1.64
C GLU A 207 9.99 26.82 -2.80
N SER A 208 11.17 26.77 -3.42
CA SER A 208 11.43 25.88 -4.57
C SER A 208 12.36 24.71 -4.23
N ARG A 209 13.01 24.75 -3.07
CA ARG A 209 14.07 23.78 -2.72
C ARG A 209 13.95 23.30 -1.28
N PHE A 210 14.13 21.99 -1.12
CA PHE A 210 14.35 21.34 0.16
C PHE A 210 15.71 20.65 0.13
N SER A 211 16.48 20.79 1.21
CA SER A 211 17.81 20.19 1.30
C SER A 211 17.95 19.42 2.60
N CYS A 212 18.56 18.23 2.52
CA CYS A 212 18.87 17.43 3.69
C CYS A 212 20.14 16.60 3.47
N LYS A 213 20.73 16.08 4.55
CA LYS A 213 21.73 15.00 4.45
C LYS A 213 21.08 13.64 4.51
N ILE A 214 21.46 12.76 3.59
CA ILE A 214 20.98 11.38 3.51
C ILE A 214 22.14 10.43 3.79
N ILE A 215 21.87 9.42 4.60
CA ILE A 215 22.81 8.35 4.95
C ILE A 215 22.31 7.06 4.32
N THR A 216 23.22 6.36 3.64
CA THR A 216 23.01 4.96 3.23
C THR A 216 23.79 4.08 4.19
N PRO A 217 23.15 3.46 5.20
CA PRO A 217 23.89 2.70 6.17
C PRO A 217 24.40 1.41 5.56
N TYR A 218 25.71 1.23 5.68
CA TYR A 218 26.35 -0.07 5.55
C TYR A 218 26.88 -0.43 6.95
N ARG A 219 26.26 -1.43 7.61
CA ARG A 219 26.70 -1.93 8.92
C ARG A 219 26.97 -0.83 9.98
N GLY A 220 26.12 0.19 10.04
CA GLY A 220 26.21 1.26 11.05
C GLY A 220 27.22 2.37 10.75
N ILE A 221 27.86 2.37 9.57
CA ILE A 221 28.77 3.41 9.12
C ILE A 221 28.35 3.78 7.69
N GLY A 222 27.61 4.86 7.53
CA GLY A 222 27.19 5.35 6.22
C GLY A 222 27.77 6.74 5.97
N GLU A 223 28.25 6.99 4.76
CA GLU A 223 28.61 8.35 4.36
C GLU A 223 27.33 9.18 4.17
N ALA A 224 27.35 10.38 4.74
CA ALA A 224 26.27 11.34 4.58
C ALA A 224 26.49 12.17 3.31
N GLU A 225 25.51 12.17 2.41
CA GLU A 225 25.50 12.99 1.21
C GLU A 225 24.52 14.15 1.42
N SER A 226 24.96 15.39 1.15
CA SER A 226 24.06 16.54 1.06
C SER A 226 23.29 16.50 -0.25
N VAL A 227 21.97 16.46 -0.17
CA VAL A 227 21.09 16.37 -1.33
C VAL A 227 20.16 17.58 -1.38
N ASN A 228 19.95 18.08 -2.58
CA ASN A 228 18.98 19.14 -2.87
C ASN A 228 17.84 18.56 -3.70
N PHE A 229 16.62 18.88 -3.33
CA PHE A 229 15.41 18.49 -4.01
C PHE A 229 14.70 19.72 -4.53
N GLU A 230 14.22 19.64 -5.76
CA GLU A 230 13.23 20.56 -6.28
C GLU A 230 11.86 20.18 -5.71
N ILE A 231 11.18 21.16 -5.14
CA ILE A 231 9.84 21.00 -4.58
C ILE A 231 8.85 20.99 -5.72
N LYS A 232 7.95 20.00 -5.72
CA LYS A 232 6.87 19.87 -6.70
C LYS A 232 5.56 20.27 -6.06
N SER A 233 4.82 21.16 -6.73
CA SER A 233 3.43 21.43 -6.40
C SER A 233 2.58 20.19 -6.68
N LEU A 234 1.54 19.97 -5.89
CA LEU A 234 0.57 18.91 -6.16
C LEU A 234 -0.33 19.23 -7.37
N ASN A 235 -0.44 20.51 -7.74
CA ASN A 235 -1.34 21.00 -8.79
C ASN A 235 -0.68 21.19 -10.16
N ASP A 236 0.63 20.91 -10.28
CA ASP A 236 1.38 20.95 -11.55
C ASP A 236 1.31 19.59 -12.27
#